data_AF-A0A943X6L7-F1
#
_entry.id   AF-A0A943X6L7-F1
#
_cell.length_a   1.000
_cell.length_b   1.000
_cell.length_c   1.000
_cell.angle_alpha   90.00
_cell.angle_beta   90.00
_cell.angle_gamma   90.00
#
_symmetry.space_group_name_H-M   'P 1'
#
loop_
_entity.id
_entity.type
_entity.pdbx_description
1 polymer ?
#
loop_
_entity_poly.entity_id
_entity_poly.type
_entity_poly.pdbx_seq_one_letter_code
_entity_poly.pdbx_strand_id
1 'polypeptide(L)'
;MNVLIITPPLVQLNAPYPSGAYLSSFFKSLGHKATWLDLSIELVREIFSRRGLEHLFALTEKKAMEKAKAAESQGDEETARNLRRYVLQSELWISWIDDMMNILTDGNGTSSRETCHKFMFSPNVPRGARMENYIESLDREPNADDCRNLATMALADIADYITVVFDREFSLVRYAESITVNETSFSEIEKSIDSPVLKEFYGRVLESKIDIKEKTLVCISVPFAGTFTSALFTGRWLKEKFGSRVFISFGGGFINTELREIKDKAFGKYADAISYDRGYGSYKNLLDLGIFDGNFSDPLYKMTLLNPEIKCAEHKNPGYEKFENQMTETIVPDYSDIDFSRYPRVADDTNPMQRLWSDGAWMKAYLAHGCYWHRCAFCDTTLDYVSSYKMTSIENLYKGLSSQLDEHKIRGIHFVDEAMPPKAMVKFADLALSENKNYSWWGNIRFEKVFTRDMADFMAAGGLIGVSGGIEIATGSGLDSISKGTDINSIVKACCAFKEAGILVHAYMIYGYFGETEQDTINSMETLRQLYAAGLLDSCFWHKFVLTRHSRIYSEWKEG
;
A
#
# COMPACT_ATOMS: atom_id res chain seq x y z
N MET A 1 -22.88 -16.70 6.85
CA MET A 1 -23.28 -15.28 6.80
C MET A 1 -22.63 -14.60 5.61
N ASN A 2 -23.05 -13.39 5.27
CA ASN A 2 -22.40 -12.57 4.25
C ASN A 2 -21.31 -11.70 4.92
N VAL A 3 -20.14 -11.65 4.31
CA VAL A 3 -19.02 -10.82 4.73
C VAL A 3 -18.57 -9.98 3.54
N LEU A 4 -18.48 -8.68 3.74
CA LEU A 4 -17.96 -7.74 2.75
C LEU A 4 -16.65 -7.17 3.28
N ILE A 5 -15.55 -7.43 2.56
CA ILE A 5 -14.23 -6.91 2.89
C ILE A 5 -13.96 -5.74 1.97
N ILE A 6 -13.62 -4.58 2.54
CA ILE A 6 -13.38 -3.36 1.78
C ILE A 6 -11.94 -2.91 2.02
N THR A 7 -11.20 -2.76 0.92
CA THR A 7 -10.01 -1.92 0.90
C THR A 7 -10.46 -0.51 0.50
N PRO A 8 -10.43 0.47 1.42
CA PRO A 8 -10.78 1.84 1.12
C PRO A 8 -9.82 2.40 0.07
N PRO A 9 -10.26 3.42 -0.70
CA PRO A 9 -9.44 3.98 -1.76
C PRO A 9 -8.08 4.51 -1.31
N LEU A 10 -7.21 4.70 -2.30
CA LEU A 10 -5.92 5.39 -2.22
C LEU A 10 -4.81 4.52 -1.61
N VAL A 11 -4.89 3.21 -1.87
CA VAL A 11 -3.73 2.33 -1.79
C VAL A 11 -2.97 2.32 -3.13
N GLN A 12 -1.86 1.60 -3.16
CA GLN A 12 -1.03 1.34 -4.32
C GLN A 12 -1.85 0.92 -5.57
N LEU A 13 -1.53 1.50 -6.73
CA LEU A 13 -2.33 1.39 -7.96
C LEU A 13 -2.09 0.10 -8.77
N ASN A 14 -0.91 -0.49 -8.68
CA ASN A 14 -0.51 -1.64 -9.50
C ASN A 14 -0.76 -3.00 -8.84
N ALA A 15 -1.12 -3.02 -7.56
CA ALA A 15 -1.39 -4.25 -6.83
C ALA A 15 -2.36 -4.02 -5.66
N PRO A 16 -3.27 -4.97 -5.39
CA PRO A 16 -4.17 -4.90 -4.25
C PRO A 16 -3.40 -4.96 -2.92
N TYR A 17 -3.99 -4.45 -1.84
CA TYR A 17 -3.45 -4.57 -0.49
C TYR A 17 -3.64 -6.01 0.07
N PRO A 18 -2.69 -6.60 0.83
CA PRO A 18 -2.73 -8.04 1.14
C PRO A 18 -3.87 -8.46 2.07
N SER A 19 -4.32 -7.59 2.97
CA SER A 19 -5.28 -7.97 4.02
C SER A 19 -6.59 -8.52 3.46
N GLY A 20 -7.07 -7.98 2.33
CA GLY A 20 -8.31 -8.42 1.71
C GLY A 20 -8.25 -9.87 1.24
N ALA A 21 -7.14 -10.27 0.62
CA ALA A 21 -6.93 -11.64 0.12
C ALA A 21 -6.92 -12.67 1.26
N TYR A 22 -6.24 -12.34 2.36
CA TYR A 22 -6.14 -13.22 3.53
C TYR A 22 -7.46 -13.29 4.31
N LEU A 23 -8.15 -12.16 4.53
CA LEU A 23 -9.45 -12.17 5.20
C LEU A 23 -10.51 -12.89 4.37
N SER A 24 -10.51 -12.73 3.04
CA SER A 24 -11.44 -13.42 2.14
C SER A 24 -11.28 -14.93 2.27
N SER A 25 -10.04 -15.42 2.14
CA SER A 25 -9.68 -16.82 2.34
C SER A 25 -10.06 -17.34 3.72
N PHE A 26 -9.78 -16.56 4.79
CA PHE A 26 -10.15 -16.89 6.15
C PHE A 26 -11.67 -17.09 6.32
N PHE A 27 -12.50 -16.11 5.94
CA PHE A 27 -13.94 -16.22 6.11
C PHE A 27 -14.55 -17.32 5.22
N LYS A 28 -14.02 -17.51 4.00
CA LYS A 28 -14.42 -18.64 3.13
C LYS A 28 -14.08 -19.99 3.76
N SER A 29 -12.92 -20.12 4.42
CA SER A 29 -12.52 -21.34 5.13
C SER A 29 -13.46 -21.71 6.30
N LEU A 30 -14.14 -20.71 6.88
CA LEU A 30 -15.19 -20.89 7.89
C LEU A 30 -16.58 -21.14 7.30
N GLY A 31 -16.70 -21.27 5.97
CA GLY A 31 -17.97 -21.51 5.29
C GLY A 31 -18.85 -20.25 5.16
N HIS A 32 -18.29 -19.06 5.27
CA HIS A 32 -19.01 -17.80 5.04
C HIS A 32 -18.91 -17.33 3.58
N LYS A 33 -19.89 -16.56 3.14
CA LYS A 33 -19.90 -15.93 1.81
C LYS A 33 -19.13 -14.62 1.93
N ALA A 34 -17.84 -14.65 1.64
CA ALA A 34 -16.99 -13.46 1.66
C ALA A 34 -16.79 -12.92 0.24
N THR A 35 -16.91 -11.60 0.11
CA THR A 35 -16.59 -10.85 -1.12
C THR A 35 -15.63 -9.75 -0.75
N TRP A 36 -14.55 -9.62 -1.51
CA TRP A 36 -13.58 -8.55 -1.35
C TRP A 36 -13.73 -7.50 -2.45
N LEU A 37 -13.83 -6.24 -2.06
CA LEU A 37 -13.83 -5.08 -2.95
C LEU A 37 -12.60 -4.21 -2.69
N ASP A 38 -11.75 -4.07 -3.70
CA ASP A 38 -10.70 -3.06 -3.74
C ASP A 38 -11.24 -1.76 -4.36
N LEU A 39 -11.64 -0.84 -3.49
CA LEU A 39 -12.25 0.41 -3.94
C LEU A 39 -11.22 1.46 -4.39
N SER A 40 -9.91 1.20 -4.22
CA SER A 40 -8.87 2.08 -4.76
C SER A 40 -8.90 2.10 -6.27
N ILE A 41 -8.94 0.92 -6.89
CA ILE A 41 -9.00 0.81 -8.35
C ILE A 41 -10.34 1.29 -8.88
N GLU A 42 -11.43 1.06 -8.15
CA GLU A 42 -12.75 1.56 -8.57
C GLU A 42 -12.82 3.09 -8.56
N LEU A 43 -12.25 3.77 -7.56
CA LEU A 43 -12.18 5.24 -7.52
C LEU A 43 -11.31 5.80 -8.66
N VAL A 44 -10.11 5.25 -8.83
CA VAL A 44 -9.17 5.69 -9.87
C VAL A 44 -9.82 5.55 -11.24
N ARG A 45 -10.49 4.43 -11.50
CA ARG A 45 -11.19 4.22 -12.77
C ARG A 45 -12.45 5.05 -12.94
N GLU A 46 -13.13 5.43 -11.87
CA GLU A 46 -14.26 6.36 -11.96
C GLU A 46 -13.78 7.76 -12.35
N ILE A 47 -12.70 8.25 -11.73
CA ILE A 47 -12.11 9.56 -12.02
C ILE A 47 -11.47 9.59 -13.42
N PHE A 48 -10.55 8.66 -13.69
CA PHE A 48 -9.79 8.57 -14.94
C PHE A 48 -10.55 7.73 -15.97
N SER A 49 -11.74 8.21 -16.32
CA SER A 49 -12.55 7.70 -17.42
C SER A 49 -13.13 8.87 -18.20
N ARG A 50 -13.58 8.63 -19.43
CA ARG A 50 -14.31 9.64 -20.20
C ARG A 50 -15.43 10.31 -19.38
N ARG A 51 -16.31 9.50 -18.79
CA ARG A 51 -17.43 9.98 -17.95
C ARG A 51 -16.94 10.74 -16.72
N GLY A 52 -15.87 10.25 -16.10
CA GLY A 52 -15.24 10.89 -14.94
C GLY A 52 -14.72 12.28 -15.26
N LEU A 53 -13.98 12.43 -16.37
CA LEU A 53 -13.44 13.71 -16.80
C LEU A 53 -14.53 14.67 -17.31
N GLU A 54 -15.56 14.18 -18.02
CA GLU A 54 -16.73 14.99 -18.37
C GLU A 54 -17.37 15.61 -17.11
N HIS A 55 -17.60 14.79 -16.07
CA HIS A 55 -18.13 15.25 -14.79
C HIS A 55 -17.17 16.22 -14.08
N LEU A 56 -15.87 15.91 -14.05
CA LEU A 56 -14.85 16.76 -13.43
C LEU A 56 -14.81 18.14 -14.08
N PHE A 57 -14.72 18.23 -15.40
CA PHE A 57 -14.63 19.51 -16.10
C PHE A 57 -15.93 20.31 -15.97
N ALA A 58 -17.09 19.66 -16.04
CA ALA A 58 -18.38 20.32 -15.78
C ALA A 58 -18.45 20.97 -14.39
N LEU A 59 -17.86 20.33 -13.37
CA LEU A 59 -17.80 20.88 -12.01
C LEU A 59 -16.73 21.97 -11.82
N THR A 60 -15.65 21.95 -12.62
CA THR A 60 -14.43 22.70 -12.32
C THR A 60 -14.13 23.86 -13.27
N GLU A 61 -14.68 23.87 -14.48
CA GLU A 61 -14.37 24.85 -15.54
C GLU A 61 -14.42 26.29 -15.02
N LYS A 62 -15.55 26.70 -14.43
CA LYS A 62 -15.72 28.07 -13.92
C LYS A 62 -14.67 28.41 -12.86
N LYS A 63 -14.44 27.51 -11.90
CA LYS A 63 -13.49 27.70 -10.80
C LYS A 63 -12.05 27.74 -11.29
N ALA A 64 -11.70 26.93 -12.28
CA ALA A 64 -10.40 26.95 -12.93
C ALA A 64 -10.14 28.29 -13.63
N MET A 65 -11.13 28.82 -14.36
CA MET A 65 -11.02 30.12 -15.03
C MET A 65 -10.93 31.30 -14.05
N GLU A 66 -11.65 31.25 -12.92
CA GLU A 66 -11.54 32.24 -11.84
C GLU A 66 -10.14 32.21 -11.19
N LYS A 67 -9.61 31.01 -10.89
CA LYS A 67 -8.26 30.84 -10.36
C LYS A 67 -7.19 31.32 -11.34
N ALA A 68 -7.36 31.05 -12.64
CA ALA A 68 -6.44 31.52 -13.66
C ALA A 68 -6.36 33.05 -13.71
N LYS A 69 -7.51 33.75 -13.64
CA LYS A 69 -7.54 35.22 -13.57
C LYS A 69 -6.87 35.76 -12.29
N ALA A 70 -7.07 35.07 -11.17
CA ALA A 70 -6.44 35.45 -9.90
C ALA A 70 -4.91 35.28 -9.94
N ALA A 71 -4.42 34.15 -10.46
CA ALA A 71 -2.99 33.89 -10.62
C ALA A 71 -2.32 34.94 -11.53
N GLU A 72 -2.93 35.25 -12.67
CA GLU A 72 -2.46 36.31 -13.60
C GLU A 72 -2.39 37.68 -12.93
N SER A 73 -3.40 38.03 -12.12
CA SER A 73 -3.40 39.29 -11.36
C SER A 73 -2.30 39.36 -10.29
N GLN A 74 -1.76 38.21 -9.88
CA GLN A 74 -0.68 38.06 -8.90
C GLN A 74 0.70 37.91 -9.56
N GLY A 75 0.78 37.93 -10.90
CA GLY A 75 2.02 37.73 -11.65
C GLY A 75 2.43 36.27 -11.85
N ASP A 76 1.58 35.30 -11.48
CA ASP A 76 1.80 33.88 -11.75
C ASP A 76 1.18 33.50 -13.11
N GLU A 77 1.87 33.89 -14.18
CA GLU A 77 1.46 33.63 -15.56
C GLU A 77 1.45 32.14 -15.90
N GLU A 78 2.33 31.35 -15.28
CA GLU A 78 2.47 29.91 -15.55
C GLU A 78 1.24 29.15 -15.08
N THR A 79 0.82 29.33 -13.82
CA THR A 79 -0.40 28.73 -13.28
C THR A 79 -1.63 29.17 -14.07
N ALA A 80 -1.72 30.47 -14.40
CA ALA A 80 -2.83 30.99 -15.19
C ALA A 80 -2.94 30.33 -16.57
N ARG A 81 -1.81 30.21 -17.27
CA ARG A 81 -1.73 29.55 -18.58
C ARG A 81 -2.09 28.07 -18.50
N ASN A 82 -1.56 27.35 -17.51
CA ASN A 82 -1.80 25.92 -17.33
C ASN A 82 -3.28 25.64 -17.04
N LEU A 83 -3.92 26.39 -16.15
CA LEU A 83 -5.34 26.24 -15.83
C LEU A 83 -6.24 26.50 -17.05
N ARG A 84 -5.95 27.55 -17.83
CA ARG A 84 -6.67 27.84 -19.08
C ARG A 84 -6.46 26.74 -20.11
N ARG A 85 -5.24 26.20 -20.22
CA ARG A 85 -4.93 25.08 -21.14
C ARG A 85 -5.79 23.86 -20.82
N TYR A 86 -5.91 23.45 -19.57
CA TYR A 86 -6.76 22.30 -19.19
C TYR A 86 -8.23 22.51 -19.59
N VAL A 87 -8.78 23.70 -19.32
CA VAL A 87 -10.17 24.02 -19.68
C VAL A 87 -10.37 24.02 -21.20
N LEU A 88 -9.47 24.68 -21.95
CA LEU A 88 -9.57 24.78 -23.42
C LEU A 88 -9.33 23.44 -24.12
N GLN A 89 -8.56 22.54 -23.50
CA GLN A 89 -8.25 21.20 -24.02
C GLN A 89 -9.09 20.10 -23.35
N SER A 90 -10.16 20.43 -22.62
CA SER A 90 -10.97 19.46 -21.87
C SER A 90 -11.48 18.32 -22.74
N GLU A 91 -11.99 18.62 -23.92
CA GLU A 91 -12.46 17.63 -24.92
C GLU A 91 -11.34 16.68 -25.38
N LEU A 92 -10.09 17.18 -25.48
CA LEU A 92 -8.95 16.33 -25.82
C LEU A 92 -8.62 15.37 -24.68
N TRP A 93 -8.59 15.86 -23.44
CA TRP A 93 -8.40 15.03 -22.25
C TRP A 93 -9.48 13.95 -22.12
N ILE A 94 -10.75 14.33 -22.27
CA ILE A 94 -11.91 13.44 -22.25
C ILE A 94 -11.79 12.37 -23.35
N SER A 95 -11.34 12.74 -24.55
CA SER A 95 -11.23 11.82 -25.68
C SER A 95 -10.12 10.77 -25.52
N TRP A 96 -9.04 11.10 -24.82
CA TRP A 96 -7.83 10.28 -24.71
C TRP A 96 -7.67 9.50 -23.40
N ILE A 97 -8.40 9.86 -22.33
CA ILE A 97 -8.15 9.27 -21.01
C ILE A 97 -8.35 7.75 -20.97
N ASP A 98 -9.33 7.21 -21.70
CA ASP A 98 -9.55 5.77 -21.74
C ASP A 98 -8.37 5.06 -22.46
N ASP A 99 -7.82 5.66 -23.52
CA ASP A 99 -6.62 5.15 -24.21
C ASP A 99 -5.39 5.22 -23.29
N MET A 100 -5.20 6.32 -22.54
CA MET A 100 -4.12 6.47 -21.56
C MET A 100 -4.22 5.39 -20.46
N MET A 101 -5.42 5.16 -19.93
CA MET A 101 -5.66 4.10 -18.94
C MET A 101 -5.36 2.71 -19.53
N ASN A 102 -5.78 2.45 -20.77
CA ASN A 102 -5.52 1.20 -21.48
C ASN A 102 -4.04 0.98 -21.83
N ILE A 103 -3.23 2.04 -21.93
CA ILE A 103 -1.77 1.94 -22.06
C ILE A 103 -1.14 1.49 -20.73
N LEU A 104 -1.68 1.97 -19.60
CA LEU A 104 -1.17 1.70 -18.26
C LEU A 104 -1.66 0.35 -17.72
N THR A 105 -2.82 -0.11 -18.15
CA THR A 105 -3.36 -1.43 -17.83
C THR A 105 -3.00 -2.43 -18.94
N ASP A 106 -2.63 -3.66 -18.61
CA ASP A 106 -2.38 -4.70 -19.62
C ASP A 106 -3.68 -5.36 -20.12
N GLY A 107 -4.85 -4.84 -19.72
CA GLY A 107 -6.15 -5.39 -20.10
C GLY A 107 -6.33 -5.36 -21.62
N ASN A 108 -6.55 -6.56 -22.18
CA ASN A 108 -6.85 -6.84 -23.61
C ASN A 108 -5.75 -6.57 -24.64
N GLY A 109 -4.47 -6.53 -24.26
CA GLY A 109 -3.37 -6.36 -25.23
C GLY A 109 -3.36 -4.98 -25.90
N THR A 110 -4.00 -3.99 -25.28
CA THR A 110 -4.24 -2.66 -25.85
C THR A 110 -3.07 -1.68 -25.72
N SER A 111 -1.97 -2.07 -25.08
CA SER A 111 -0.63 -1.52 -25.33
C SER A 111 -0.05 -2.01 -26.67
N SER A 112 -0.94 -2.24 -27.65
CA SER A 112 -0.56 -2.49 -29.03
C SER A 112 0.35 -1.34 -29.48
N ARG A 113 1.39 -1.68 -30.21
CA ARG A 113 2.38 -0.72 -30.70
C ARG A 113 1.71 0.42 -31.47
N GLU A 114 0.57 0.13 -32.09
CA GLU A 114 -0.31 1.03 -32.81
C GLU A 114 -0.97 2.08 -31.90
N THR A 115 -1.56 1.68 -30.76
CA THR A 115 -2.12 2.62 -29.77
C THR A 115 -1.02 3.53 -29.24
N CYS A 116 0.13 2.97 -28.88
CA CYS A 116 1.28 3.72 -28.41
C CYS A 116 1.74 4.72 -29.48
N HIS A 117 1.89 4.28 -30.73
CA HIS A 117 2.26 5.16 -31.83
C HIS A 117 1.27 6.31 -32.03
N LYS A 118 -0.04 6.01 -32.02
CA LYS A 118 -1.09 7.03 -32.15
C LYS A 118 -1.04 8.04 -30.99
N PHE A 119 -0.86 7.58 -29.76
CA PHE A 119 -0.72 8.43 -28.58
C PHE A 119 0.54 9.32 -28.63
N MET A 120 1.63 8.80 -29.17
CA MET A 120 2.89 9.54 -29.25
C MET A 120 2.87 10.65 -30.30
N PHE A 121 2.31 10.37 -31.48
CA PHE A 121 2.46 11.24 -32.66
C PHE A 121 1.18 11.97 -33.05
N SER A 122 0.06 11.73 -32.38
CA SER A 122 -1.17 12.47 -32.66
C SER A 122 -1.03 13.93 -32.22
N PRO A 123 -1.33 14.91 -33.11
CA PRO A 123 -1.33 16.33 -32.74
C PRO A 123 -2.45 16.69 -31.75
N ASN A 124 -3.41 15.79 -31.56
CA ASN A 124 -4.58 15.98 -30.70
C ASN A 124 -4.41 15.38 -29.30
N VAL A 125 -3.23 14.89 -28.95
CA VAL A 125 -2.96 14.38 -27.59
C VAL A 125 -2.71 15.60 -26.70
N PRO A 126 -3.52 15.81 -25.65
CA PRO A 126 -3.30 16.93 -24.75
C PRO A 126 -2.01 16.69 -23.95
N ARG A 127 -1.33 17.77 -23.59
CA ARG A 127 -0.09 17.72 -22.81
C ARG A 127 -0.21 18.65 -21.61
N GLY A 128 0.06 18.10 -20.43
CA GLY A 128 0.27 18.89 -19.23
C GLY A 128 1.76 19.16 -19.02
N ALA A 129 2.10 19.76 -17.87
CA ALA A 129 3.45 20.20 -17.58
C ALA A 129 4.39 19.02 -17.32
N ARG A 130 3.92 17.95 -16.66
CA ARG A 130 4.72 16.76 -16.40
C ARG A 130 5.06 16.02 -17.69
N MET A 131 4.10 15.90 -18.60
CA MET A 131 4.35 15.32 -19.92
C MET A 131 5.39 16.12 -20.71
N GLU A 132 5.29 17.44 -20.73
CA GLU A 132 6.25 18.32 -21.42
C GLU A 132 7.65 18.19 -20.81
N ASN A 133 7.76 18.30 -19.49
CA ASN A 133 9.04 18.15 -18.78
C ASN A 133 9.69 16.78 -19.02
N TYR A 134 8.88 15.72 -19.06
CA TYR A 134 9.39 14.39 -19.38
C TYR A 134 9.96 14.32 -20.80
N ILE A 135 9.24 14.85 -21.80
CA ILE A 135 9.72 14.90 -23.19
C ILE A 135 11.01 15.70 -23.30
N GLU A 136 11.07 16.87 -22.66
CA GLU A 136 12.26 17.73 -22.65
C GLU A 136 13.46 17.08 -21.96
N SER A 137 13.23 16.18 -21.00
CA SER A 137 14.30 15.43 -20.32
C SER A 137 14.93 14.31 -21.17
N LEU A 138 14.34 13.98 -22.32
CA LEU A 138 14.88 12.94 -23.19
C LEU A 138 15.98 13.51 -24.09
N ASP A 139 17.13 12.86 -24.11
CA ASP A 139 18.22 13.16 -25.06
C ASP A 139 17.92 12.68 -26.51
N ARG A 140 16.67 12.30 -26.79
CA ARG A 140 16.20 11.76 -28.06
C ARG A 140 14.73 12.09 -28.28
N GLU A 141 14.28 11.97 -29.52
CA GLU A 141 12.84 12.05 -29.83
C GLU A 141 12.07 10.96 -29.07
N PRO A 142 10.88 11.29 -28.52
CA PRO A 142 9.99 10.31 -27.92
C PRO A 142 9.54 9.24 -28.91
N ASN A 143 9.41 8.00 -28.46
CA ASN A 143 8.95 6.89 -29.28
C ASN A 143 7.97 5.98 -28.51
N ALA A 144 7.55 4.87 -29.13
CA ALA A 144 6.55 3.98 -28.55
C ALA A 144 6.95 3.37 -27.19
N ASP A 145 8.24 3.25 -26.89
CA ASP A 145 8.75 2.72 -25.62
C ASP A 145 8.52 3.70 -24.45
N ASP A 146 8.35 4.99 -24.74
CA ASP A 146 8.08 6.03 -23.75
C ASP A 146 6.59 6.13 -23.38
N CYS A 147 5.73 5.41 -24.09
CA CYS A 147 4.29 5.56 -24.02
C CYS A 147 3.72 5.36 -22.60
N ARG A 148 4.24 4.37 -21.85
CA ARG A 148 3.82 4.12 -20.45
C ARG A 148 4.24 5.26 -19.52
N ASN A 149 5.46 5.78 -19.67
CA ASN A 149 5.94 6.90 -18.87
C ASN A 149 5.10 8.14 -19.16
N LEU A 150 4.81 8.43 -20.42
CA LEU A 150 3.99 9.56 -20.82
C LEU A 150 2.53 9.45 -20.40
N ALA A 151 1.92 8.26 -20.50
CA ALA A 151 0.59 8.04 -19.96
C ALA A 151 0.56 8.21 -18.43
N THR A 152 1.62 7.80 -17.73
CA THR A 152 1.76 8.05 -16.29
C THR A 152 1.82 9.54 -15.99
N MET A 153 2.64 10.30 -16.73
CA MET A 153 2.71 11.74 -16.59
C MET A 153 1.39 12.42 -16.91
N ALA A 154 0.63 11.92 -17.88
CA ALA A 154 -0.71 12.43 -18.24
C ALA A 154 -1.72 12.28 -17.10
N LEU A 155 -1.74 11.12 -16.43
CA LEU A 155 -2.56 10.91 -15.23
C LEU A 155 -2.12 11.84 -14.09
N ALA A 156 -0.81 12.00 -13.89
CA ALA A 156 -0.27 12.89 -12.87
C ALA A 156 -0.59 14.37 -13.14
N ASP A 157 -0.61 14.78 -14.42
CA ASP A 157 -1.03 16.11 -14.87
C ASP A 157 -2.51 16.40 -14.55
N ILE A 158 -3.41 15.45 -14.84
CA ILE A 158 -4.82 15.54 -14.44
C ILE A 158 -4.95 15.54 -12.91
N ALA A 159 -4.15 14.74 -12.20
CA ALA A 159 -4.17 14.72 -10.75
C ALA A 159 -3.78 16.08 -10.17
N ASP A 160 -2.71 16.71 -10.67
CA ASP A 160 -2.30 18.06 -10.28
C ASP A 160 -3.42 19.08 -10.58
N TYR A 161 -4.11 18.97 -11.72
CA TYR A 161 -5.28 19.80 -12.01
C TYR A 161 -6.39 19.61 -10.95
N ILE A 162 -6.73 18.38 -10.60
CA ILE A 162 -7.72 18.07 -9.53
C ILE A 162 -7.26 18.71 -8.21
N THR A 163 -6.00 18.54 -7.83
CA THR A 163 -5.41 19.10 -6.60
C THR A 163 -5.57 20.62 -6.57
N VAL A 164 -5.24 21.29 -7.67
CA VAL A 164 -5.28 22.75 -7.75
C VAL A 164 -6.72 23.26 -7.78
N VAL A 165 -7.63 22.68 -8.57
CA VAL A 165 -8.94 23.30 -8.84
C VAL A 165 -10.07 22.71 -8.01
N PHE A 166 -10.01 21.42 -7.69
CA PHE A 166 -11.16 20.67 -7.19
C PHE A 166 -10.99 20.30 -5.71
N ASP A 167 -9.97 19.51 -5.40
CA ASP A 167 -9.76 18.91 -4.09
C ASP A 167 -8.27 18.91 -3.73
N ARG A 168 -7.87 19.80 -2.80
CA ARG A 168 -6.46 20.03 -2.43
C ARG A 168 -5.76 18.82 -1.83
N GLU A 169 -6.51 17.87 -1.29
CA GLU A 169 -5.95 16.67 -0.66
C GLU A 169 -5.74 15.54 -1.67
N PHE A 170 -6.24 15.69 -2.90
CA PHE A 170 -6.08 14.69 -3.94
C PHE A 170 -4.64 14.57 -4.40
N SER A 171 -4.19 13.33 -4.61
CA SER A 171 -2.89 12.97 -5.17
C SER A 171 -2.99 11.57 -5.76
N LEU A 172 -2.33 11.34 -6.89
CA LEU A 172 -2.40 10.09 -7.64
C LEU A 172 -1.79 8.90 -6.88
N VAL A 173 -0.72 9.14 -6.12
CA VAL A 173 0.08 8.09 -5.47
C VAL A 173 0.18 8.27 -3.95
N ARG A 174 -0.16 9.45 -3.41
CA ARG A 174 0.00 9.78 -1.97
C ARG A 174 -1.10 10.69 -1.46
N TYR A 175 -2.27 10.14 -1.14
CA TYR A 175 -3.37 10.91 -0.57
C TYR A 175 -3.21 11.10 0.94
N ALA A 176 -3.47 12.34 1.43
CA ALA A 176 -3.72 12.74 2.82
C ALA A 176 -2.79 12.22 3.96
N GLU A 177 -1.61 11.65 3.66
CA GLU A 177 -0.66 11.25 4.72
C GLU A 177 -0.28 12.44 5.61
N SER A 178 -0.16 13.65 5.06
CA SER A 178 0.24 14.85 5.81
C SER A 178 -0.78 15.32 6.84
N ILE A 179 -2.08 15.17 6.59
CA ILE A 179 -3.13 15.60 7.54
C ILE A 179 -3.28 14.57 8.66
N THR A 180 -3.44 13.29 8.31
CA THR A 180 -3.74 12.27 9.31
C THR A 180 -2.53 11.96 10.21
N VAL A 181 -1.30 12.17 9.74
CA VAL A 181 -0.08 11.96 10.55
C VAL A 181 0.19 13.13 11.52
N ASN A 182 -0.28 14.34 11.23
CA ASN A 182 -0.02 15.52 12.07
C ASN A 182 -1.20 15.93 12.96
N GLU A 183 -2.42 15.43 12.70
CA GLU A 183 -3.61 15.82 13.44
C GLU A 183 -3.88 14.89 14.63
N THR A 184 -3.82 15.46 15.84
CA THR A 184 -4.07 14.73 17.09
C THR A 184 -5.55 14.73 17.51
N SER A 185 -6.40 15.47 16.80
CA SER A 185 -7.84 15.56 17.09
C SER A 185 -8.70 14.90 16.01
N PHE A 186 -9.54 13.96 16.43
CA PHE A 186 -10.51 13.31 15.55
C PHE A 186 -11.48 14.30 14.88
N SER A 187 -11.79 15.42 15.54
CA SER A 187 -12.67 16.46 14.98
C SER A 187 -12.13 17.12 13.72
N GLU A 188 -10.80 17.24 13.59
CA GLU A 188 -10.17 17.82 12.40
C GLU A 188 -10.20 16.83 11.23
N ILE A 189 -9.97 15.55 11.53
CA ILE A 189 -10.13 14.46 10.54
C ILE A 189 -11.59 14.42 10.05
N GLU A 190 -12.57 14.59 10.93
CA GLU A 190 -14.01 14.57 10.58
C GLU A 190 -14.37 15.64 9.54
N LYS A 191 -13.70 16.80 9.55
CA LYS A 191 -13.90 17.86 8.54
C LYS A 191 -13.44 17.44 7.13
N SER A 192 -12.45 16.55 7.03
CA SER A 192 -11.89 16.09 5.76
C SER A 192 -12.73 15.01 5.06
N ILE A 193 -13.66 14.36 5.78
CA ILE A 193 -14.53 13.29 5.24
C ILE A 193 -15.36 13.79 4.05
N ASP A 194 -15.63 15.08 4.01
CA ASP A 194 -16.53 15.72 3.08
C ASP A 194 -15.84 16.29 1.83
N SER A 195 -14.66 15.76 1.48
CA SER A 195 -13.88 16.23 0.34
C SER A 195 -14.65 16.08 -0.98
N PRO A 196 -14.45 17.01 -1.95
CA PRO A 196 -15.15 16.96 -3.24
C PRO A 196 -14.96 15.65 -4.00
N VAL A 197 -13.76 15.06 -4.00
CA VAL A 197 -13.52 13.77 -4.68
C VAL A 197 -14.33 12.65 -4.04
N LEU A 198 -14.39 12.59 -2.71
CA LEU A 198 -15.15 11.56 -2.02
C LEU A 198 -16.67 11.71 -2.28
N LYS A 199 -17.18 12.94 -2.24
CA LYS A 199 -18.61 13.20 -2.50
C LYS A 199 -19.02 12.93 -3.95
N GLU A 200 -18.27 13.46 -4.91
CA GLU A 200 -18.69 13.48 -6.31
C GLU A 200 -18.34 12.20 -7.08
N PHE A 201 -17.24 11.53 -6.71
CA PHE A 201 -16.76 10.32 -7.39
C PHE A 201 -16.89 9.08 -6.52
N TYR A 202 -16.33 9.09 -5.31
CA TYR A 202 -16.32 7.89 -4.48
C TYR A 202 -17.73 7.46 -4.01
N GLY A 203 -18.61 8.42 -3.71
CA GLY A 203 -20.02 8.13 -3.42
C GLY A 203 -20.73 7.37 -4.54
N ARG A 204 -20.41 7.68 -5.81
CA ARG A 204 -20.95 6.95 -6.99
C ARG A 204 -20.38 5.54 -7.09
N VAL A 205 -19.10 5.37 -6.76
CA VAL A 205 -18.47 4.05 -6.70
C VAL A 205 -19.20 3.17 -5.67
N LEU A 206 -19.38 3.68 -4.45
CA LEU A 206 -20.11 2.95 -3.39
C LEU A 206 -21.53 2.58 -3.83
N GLU A 207 -22.27 3.53 -4.43
CA GLU A 207 -23.61 3.30 -4.95
C GLU A 207 -23.65 2.19 -6.01
N SER A 208 -22.66 2.15 -6.89
CA SER A 208 -22.59 1.18 -7.99
C SER A 208 -22.10 -0.21 -7.57
N LYS A 209 -21.24 -0.31 -6.55
CA LYS A 209 -20.55 -1.54 -6.18
C LYS A 209 -21.15 -2.26 -4.99
N ILE A 210 -21.90 -1.56 -4.13
CA ILE A 210 -22.38 -2.12 -2.86
C ILE A 210 -23.90 -2.10 -2.81
N ASP A 211 -24.49 -3.29 -2.85
CA ASP A 211 -25.90 -3.54 -2.61
C ASP A 211 -26.08 -4.65 -1.55
N ILE A 212 -26.41 -4.25 -0.32
CA ILE A 212 -26.56 -5.16 0.82
C ILE A 212 -28.04 -5.43 1.08
N LYS A 213 -28.45 -6.68 0.80
CA LYS A 213 -29.84 -7.14 0.97
C LYS A 213 -30.08 -7.82 2.32
N GLU A 214 -29.08 -8.54 2.82
CA GLU A 214 -29.14 -9.33 4.05
C GLU A 214 -28.20 -8.79 5.12
N LYS A 215 -28.32 -9.31 6.35
CA LYS A 215 -27.37 -8.99 7.43
C LYS A 215 -25.94 -9.34 7.02
N THR A 216 -25.04 -8.36 7.08
CA THR A 216 -23.69 -8.46 6.52
C THR A 216 -22.65 -7.87 7.48
N LEU A 217 -21.60 -8.64 7.76
CA LEU A 217 -20.41 -8.13 8.43
C LEU A 217 -19.58 -7.36 7.40
N VAL A 218 -19.27 -6.09 7.64
CA VAL A 218 -18.41 -5.29 6.78
C VAL A 218 -17.06 -5.07 7.47
N CYS A 219 -15.99 -5.60 6.89
CA CYS A 219 -14.61 -5.44 7.37
C CYS A 219 -13.90 -4.39 6.51
N ILE A 220 -13.65 -3.20 7.07
CA ILE A 220 -12.92 -2.13 6.38
C ILE A 220 -11.46 -2.18 6.84
N SER A 221 -10.56 -2.54 5.94
CA SER A 221 -9.12 -2.62 6.23
C SER A 221 -8.45 -1.29 5.91
N VAL A 222 -8.04 -0.54 6.93
CA VAL A 222 -7.37 0.75 6.84
C VAL A 222 -5.85 0.56 7.03
N PRO A 223 -5.09 0.38 5.94
CA PRO A 223 -3.66 0.09 6.04
C PRO A 223 -2.82 1.30 6.46
N PHE A 224 -3.15 2.48 5.95
CA PHE A 224 -2.33 3.69 6.08
C PHE A 224 -3.18 4.89 6.44
N ALA A 225 -2.55 5.92 7.00
CA ALA A 225 -3.18 7.17 7.40
C ALA A 225 -3.98 7.81 6.25
N GLY A 226 -3.42 7.82 5.03
CA GLY A 226 -4.07 8.34 3.83
C GLY A 226 -5.39 7.65 3.46
N THR A 227 -5.63 6.43 3.92
CA THR A 227 -6.87 5.69 3.65
C THR A 227 -7.95 5.89 4.71
N PHE A 228 -7.62 6.58 5.81
CA PHE A 228 -8.52 6.67 6.96
C PHE A 228 -9.75 7.54 6.67
N THR A 229 -9.59 8.69 6.03
CA THR A 229 -10.70 9.59 5.68
C THR A 229 -11.71 8.90 4.75
N SER A 230 -11.25 8.16 3.74
CA SER A 230 -12.12 7.42 2.83
C SER A 230 -12.79 6.21 3.53
N ALA A 231 -12.12 5.58 4.50
CA ALA A 231 -12.72 4.56 5.36
C ALA A 231 -13.86 5.12 6.22
N LEU A 232 -13.68 6.28 6.85
CA LEU A 232 -14.73 6.98 7.60
C LEU A 232 -15.92 7.33 6.70
N PHE A 233 -15.67 7.89 5.52
CA PHE A 233 -16.71 8.17 4.53
C PHE A 233 -17.53 6.92 4.20
N THR A 234 -16.84 5.79 3.98
CA THR A 234 -17.46 4.48 3.71
C THR A 234 -18.32 4.01 4.87
N GLY A 235 -17.82 4.09 6.10
CA GLY A 235 -18.55 3.69 7.31
C GLY A 235 -19.83 4.50 7.51
N ARG A 236 -19.76 5.83 7.34
CA ARG A 236 -20.93 6.72 7.39
C ARG A 236 -21.96 6.34 6.32
N TRP A 237 -21.53 6.23 5.08
CA TRP A 237 -22.41 5.91 3.95
C TRP A 237 -23.12 4.56 4.14
N LEU A 238 -22.40 3.53 4.60
CA LEU A 238 -22.97 2.20 4.87
C LEU A 238 -24.01 2.25 5.99
N LYS A 239 -23.73 2.96 7.09
CA LYS A 239 -24.69 3.11 8.21
C LYS A 239 -25.94 3.88 7.79
N GLU A 240 -25.78 4.98 7.05
CA GLU A 240 -26.89 5.77 6.54
C GLU A 240 -27.78 4.97 5.57
N LYS A 241 -27.17 4.18 4.67
CA LYS A 241 -27.92 3.44 3.64
C LYS A 241 -28.50 2.12 4.13
N PHE A 242 -27.77 1.37 4.96
CA PHE A 242 -28.14 0.00 5.33
C PHE A 242 -28.57 -0.17 6.78
N GLY A 243 -28.26 0.78 7.67
CA GLY A 243 -28.68 0.78 9.07
C GLY A 243 -28.26 -0.50 9.81
N SER A 244 -29.19 -1.11 10.55
CA SER A 244 -28.94 -2.32 11.34
C SER A 244 -28.67 -3.60 10.53
N ARG A 245 -28.70 -3.53 9.20
CA ARG A 245 -28.29 -4.66 8.33
C ARG A 245 -26.78 -4.84 8.28
N VAL A 246 -26.01 -3.81 8.58
CA VAL A 246 -24.55 -3.89 8.57
C VAL A 246 -23.99 -3.87 9.98
N PHE A 247 -22.95 -4.66 10.20
CA PHE A 247 -22.07 -4.53 11.36
C PHE A 247 -20.68 -4.17 10.82
N ILE A 248 -20.17 -2.99 11.15
CA ILE A 248 -18.96 -2.44 10.54
C ILE A 248 -17.77 -2.58 11.49
N SER A 249 -16.74 -3.31 11.06
CA SER A 249 -15.49 -3.45 11.79
C SER A 249 -14.35 -2.79 11.02
N PHE A 250 -13.60 -1.92 11.69
CA PHE A 250 -12.36 -1.35 11.15
C PHE A 250 -11.18 -2.18 11.65
N GLY A 251 -10.17 -2.40 10.81
CA GLY A 251 -8.90 -3.02 11.17
C GLY A 251 -7.79 -2.57 10.23
N GLY A 252 -6.56 -3.07 10.37
CA GLY A 252 -5.44 -2.74 9.48
C GLY A 252 -4.28 -2.03 10.18
N GLY A 253 -3.22 -1.72 9.42
CA GLY A 253 -1.96 -1.18 9.93
C GLY A 253 -2.14 0.10 10.74
N PHE A 254 -2.76 1.12 10.14
CA PHE A 254 -3.04 2.40 10.79
C PHE A 254 -3.89 2.25 12.07
N ILE A 255 -4.87 1.36 12.06
CA ILE A 255 -5.69 1.07 13.26
C ILE A 255 -4.81 0.51 14.38
N ASN A 256 -3.89 -0.39 14.03
CA ASN A 256 -3.00 -1.06 14.97
C ASN A 256 -1.91 -0.14 15.53
N THR A 257 -1.46 0.86 14.79
CA THR A 257 -0.43 1.80 15.28
C THR A 257 -1.06 2.96 16.05
N GLU A 258 -2.14 3.54 15.53
CA GLU A 258 -2.67 4.82 16.04
C GLU A 258 -3.94 4.71 16.90
N LEU A 259 -4.83 3.74 16.66
CA LEU A 259 -6.20 3.75 17.22
C LEU A 259 -6.45 2.73 18.34
N ARG A 260 -5.40 2.11 18.91
CA ARG A 260 -5.55 1.16 20.04
C ARG A 260 -6.12 1.79 21.31
N GLU A 261 -5.83 3.06 21.54
CA GLU A 261 -6.24 3.80 22.73
C GLU A 261 -7.38 4.79 22.46
N ILE A 262 -8.14 4.59 21.39
CA ILE A 262 -9.22 5.49 21.02
C ILE A 262 -10.27 5.58 22.15
N LYS A 263 -10.57 6.81 22.58
CA LYS A 263 -11.59 7.11 23.60
C LYS A 263 -12.76 7.93 23.04
N ASP A 264 -12.60 8.45 21.83
CA ASP A 264 -13.61 9.31 21.22
C ASP A 264 -14.81 8.48 20.75
N LYS A 265 -15.95 8.67 21.43
CA LYS A 265 -17.21 8.01 21.11
C LYS A 265 -17.76 8.41 19.73
N ALA A 266 -17.32 9.54 19.16
CA ALA A 266 -17.74 9.96 17.84
C ALA A 266 -17.34 8.95 16.75
N PHE A 267 -16.31 8.13 16.98
CA PHE A 267 -15.92 7.07 16.05
C PHE A 267 -17.02 6.01 15.87
N GLY A 268 -17.90 5.82 16.86
CA GLY A 268 -19.07 4.93 16.77
C GLY A 268 -20.11 5.32 15.70
N LYS A 269 -20.04 6.57 15.19
CA LYS A 269 -20.81 7.01 14.01
C LYS A 269 -20.42 6.27 12.72
N TYR A 270 -19.19 5.77 12.66
CA TYR A 270 -18.57 5.22 11.45
C TYR A 270 -18.36 3.70 11.53
N ALA A 271 -18.13 3.17 12.74
CA ALA A 271 -17.87 1.76 12.97
C ALA A 271 -18.66 1.23 14.19
N ASP A 272 -18.86 -0.08 14.25
CA ASP A 272 -19.43 -0.78 15.40
C ASP A 272 -18.33 -1.45 16.24
N ALA A 273 -17.22 -1.82 15.60
CA ALA A 273 -16.07 -2.42 16.25
C ALA A 273 -14.73 -2.04 15.61
N ILE A 274 -13.65 -2.22 16.38
CA ILE A 274 -12.27 -2.17 15.91
C ILE A 274 -11.64 -3.53 16.17
N SER A 275 -11.16 -4.18 15.11
CA SER A 275 -10.35 -5.40 15.21
C SER A 275 -8.86 -5.04 15.18
N TYR A 276 -8.09 -5.63 16.08
CA TYR A 276 -6.64 -5.44 16.14
C TYR A 276 -5.88 -6.63 15.57
N ASP A 277 -4.60 -6.39 15.26
CA ASP A 277 -3.60 -7.36 14.80
C ASP A 277 -4.01 -8.09 13.51
N ARG A 278 -3.86 -9.43 13.49
CA ARG A 278 -4.17 -10.31 12.37
C ARG A 278 -5.66 -10.48 12.13
N GLY A 279 -6.48 -10.26 13.16
CA GLY A 279 -7.94 -10.29 13.09
C GLY A 279 -8.59 -11.69 13.07
N TYR A 280 -7.84 -12.78 12.84
CA TYR A 280 -8.45 -14.11 12.73
C TYR A 280 -9.10 -14.57 14.03
N GLY A 281 -8.39 -14.41 15.17
CA GLY A 281 -8.91 -14.80 16.47
C GLY A 281 -10.06 -13.89 16.91
N SER A 282 -9.95 -12.59 16.63
CA SER A 282 -10.95 -11.59 17.03
C SER A 282 -12.26 -11.79 16.28
N TYR A 283 -12.20 -12.00 14.95
CA TYR A 283 -13.38 -12.32 14.16
C TYR A 283 -13.95 -13.67 14.55
N LYS A 284 -13.13 -14.70 14.80
CA LYS A 284 -13.64 -16.00 15.29
C LYS A 284 -14.43 -15.83 16.58
N ASN A 285 -13.91 -15.08 17.55
CA ASN A 285 -14.61 -14.81 18.79
C ASN A 285 -15.92 -14.05 18.57
N LEU A 286 -15.90 -13.01 17.73
CA LEU A 286 -17.08 -12.24 17.40
C LEU A 286 -18.17 -13.11 16.72
N LEU A 287 -17.77 -14.00 15.81
CA LEU A 287 -18.66 -14.93 15.13
C LEU A 287 -19.31 -15.92 16.09
N ASP A 288 -18.53 -16.48 17.03
CA ASP A 288 -19.01 -17.46 18.02
C ASP A 288 -20.07 -16.89 18.97
N LEU A 289 -20.01 -15.57 19.24
CA LEU A 289 -20.96 -14.88 20.11
C LEU A 289 -22.23 -14.41 19.39
N GLY A 290 -22.29 -14.51 18.06
CA GLY A 290 -23.44 -14.07 17.27
C GLY A 290 -23.50 -12.55 17.10
N ILE A 291 -22.80 -12.04 16.07
CA ILE A 291 -22.68 -10.60 15.73
C ILE A 291 -24.01 -9.83 15.83
N PHE A 292 -25.08 -10.41 15.30
CA PHE A 292 -26.37 -9.73 15.14
C PHE A 292 -27.38 -10.03 16.24
N ASP A 293 -26.99 -10.80 17.24
CA ASP A 293 -27.81 -11.14 18.40
C ASP A 293 -27.64 -10.09 19.52
N GLY A 294 -26.61 -9.23 19.40
CA GLY A 294 -26.42 -8.03 20.21
C GLY A 294 -25.99 -8.29 21.66
N ASN A 295 -25.72 -9.54 22.02
CA ASN A 295 -25.35 -9.91 23.39
C ASN A 295 -23.84 -10.06 23.54
N PHE A 296 -23.15 -8.94 23.74
CA PHE A 296 -21.72 -8.89 24.06
C PHE A 296 -21.52 -8.62 25.55
N SER A 297 -21.82 -9.61 26.39
CA SER A 297 -21.60 -9.53 27.84
C SER A 297 -20.11 -9.62 28.19
N ASP A 298 -19.36 -10.43 27.47
CA ASP A 298 -17.94 -10.69 27.73
C ASP A 298 -17.01 -9.80 26.87
N PRO A 299 -15.80 -9.48 27.38
CA PRO A 299 -14.76 -8.84 26.58
C PRO A 299 -14.38 -9.68 25.35
N LEU A 300 -14.24 -9.05 24.18
CA LEU A 300 -13.82 -9.73 22.95
C LEU A 300 -12.30 -9.88 22.87
N TYR A 301 -11.83 -10.99 22.30
CA TYR A 301 -10.41 -11.19 22.01
C TYR A 301 -9.94 -10.17 20.97
N LYS A 302 -9.01 -9.27 21.34
CA LYS A 302 -8.38 -8.28 20.44
C LYS A 302 -9.38 -7.47 19.60
N MET A 303 -10.50 -7.07 20.21
CA MET A 303 -11.51 -6.25 19.55
C MET A 303 -12.15 -5.28 20.52
N THR A 304 -12.33 -4.03 20.07
CA THR A 304 -13.04 -2.99 20.82
C THR A 304 -14.41 -2.76 20.21
N LEU A 305 -15.48 -2.89 21.00
CA LEU A 305 -16.82 -2.47 20.58
C LEU A 305 -17.00 -0.98 20.84
N LEU A 306 -17.65 -0.27 19.92
CA LEU A 306 -17.78 1.20 19.98
C LEU A 306 -19.18 1.66 20.43
N ASN A 307 -20.20 0.81 20.32
CA ASN A 307 -21.59 1.10 20.71
C ASN A 307 -22.20 -0.09 21.47
N PRO A 308 -22.97 0.10 22.56
CA PRO A 308 -23.36 1.36 23.22
C PRO A 308 -22.35 1.92 24.24
N GLU A 309 -21.32 1.17 24.61
CA GLU A 309 -20.18 1.63 25.43
C GLU A 309 -18.87 1.13 24.81
N ILE A 310 -17.80 1.93 24.92
CA ILE A 310 -16.47 1.49 24.50
C ILE A 310 -16.03 0.37 25.45
N LYS A 311 -16.24 -0.87 25.03
CA LYS A 311 -15.71 -2.06 25.72
C LYS A 311 -14.41 -2.43 25.03
N CYS A 312 -13.33 -1.83 25.50
CA CYS A 312 -11.98 -2.18 25.06
C CYS A 312 -11.61 -3.53 25.67
N ALA A 313 -11.14 -4.46 24.85
CA ALA A 313 -10.75 -5.76 25.32
C ALA A 313 -9.39 -6.16 24.74
N GLU A 314 -8.35 -5.91 25.53
CA GLU A 314 -7.13 -6.72 25.51
C GLU A 314 -7.36 -7.99 26.33
N HIS A 315 -8.45 -8.71 26.03
CA HIS A 315 -8.70 -9.98 26.70
C HIS A 315 -7.77 -11.04 26.13
N LYS A 316 -6.84 -11.53 26.94
CA LYS A 316 -6.04 -12.70 26.59
C LYS A 316 -6.91 -13.95 26.69
N ASN A 317 -7.26 -14.51 25.53
CA ASN A 317 -7.95 -15.78 25.44
C ASN A 317 -7.06 -16.80 24.71
N PRO A 318 -6.50 -17.79 25.43
CA PRO A 318 -5.59 -18.78 24.83
C PRO A 318 -6.20 -19.59 23.69
N GLY A 319 -7.53 -19.79 23.69
CA GLY A 319 -8.23 -20.53 22.66
C GLY A 319 -8.21 -19.79 21.31
N TYR A 320 -8.58 -18.50 21.34
CA TYR A 320 -8.57 -17.67 20.13
C TYR A 320 -7.16 -17.33 19.66
N GLU A 321 -6.19 -17.20 20.57
CA GLU A 321 -4.78 -17.03 20.22
C GLU A 321 -4.20 -18.27 19.51
N LYS A 322 -4.51 -19.46 20.01
CA LYS A 322 -4.12 -20.72 19.35
C LYS A 322 -4.73 -20.82 17.96
N PHE A 323 -6.00 -20.44 17.82
CA PHE A 323 -6.69 -20.43 16.52
C PHE A 323 -6.08 -19.40 15.57
N GLU A 324 -5.77 -18.19 16.02
CA GLU A 324 -5.12 -17.14 15.24
C GLU A 324 -3.74 -17.61 14.72
N ASN A 325 -2.95 -18.26 15.56
CA ASN A 325 -1.68 -18.86 15.17
C ASN A 325 -1.84 -20.00 14.16
N GLN A 326 -2.88 -20.81 14.29
CA GLN A 326 -3.20 -21.85 13.31
C GLN A 326 -3.57 -21.24 11.95
N MET A 327 -4.45 -20.23 11.93
CA MET A 327 -4.84 -19.55 10.70
C MET A 327 -3.65 -18.86 10.04
N THR A 328 -2.78 -18.22 10.83
CA THR A 328 -1.53 -17.61 10.33
C THR A 328 -0.63 -18.64 9.64
N GLU A 329 -0.61 -19.88 10.13
CA GLU A 329 0.21 -20.95 9.56
C GLU A 329 -0.37 -21.52 8.25
N THR A 330 -1.71 -21.61 8.16
CA THR A 330 -2.38 -22.41 7.12
C THR A 330 -3.12 -21.61 6.05
N ILE A 331 -3.55 -20.39 6.34
CA ILE A 331 -4.30 -19.58 5.37
C ILE A 331 -3.37 -19.10 4.27
N VAL A 332 -3.87 -19.21 3.04
CA VAL A 332 -3.23 -18.70 1.82
C VAL A 332 -4.07 -17.58 1.23
N PRO A 333 -3.47 -16.56 0.59
CA PRO A 333 -4.22 -15.45 0.04
C PRO A 333 -5.10 -15.90 -1.14
N ASP A 334 -6.32 -15.36 -1.20
CA ASP A 334 -7.31 -15.61 -2.26
C ASP A 334 -7.60 -14.32 -3.04
N TYR A 335 -7.30 -14.33 -4.35
CA TYR A 335 -7.52 -13.22 -5.27
C TYR A 335 -8.68 -13.42 -6.24
N SER A 336 -9.54 -14.43 -6.06
CA SER A 336 -10.63 -14.72 -7.01
C SER A 336 -11.62 -13.56 -7.20
N ASP A 337 -11.70 -12.61 -6.26
CA ASP A 337 -12.53 -11.40 -6.36
C ASP A 337 -11.81 -10.22 -7.05
N ILE A 338 -10.54 -10.38 -7.43
CA ILE A 338 -9.67 -9.34 -8.00
C ILE A 338 -9.39 -9.58 -9.49
N ASP A 339 -9.64 -8.54 -10.28
CA ASP A 339 -9.25 -8.49 -11.68
C ASP A 339 -7.99 -7.63 -11.86
N PHE A 340 -6.82 -8.31 -11.90
CA PHE A 340 -5.52 -7.66 -12.08
C PHE A 340 -5.41 -6.87 -13.39
N SER A 341 -6.23 -7.16 -14.41
CA SER A 341 -6.20 -6.44 -15.69
C SER A 341 -6.66 -4.98 -15.57
N ARG A 342 -7.29 -4.63 -14.44
CA ARG A 342 -7.81 -3.29 -14.17
C ARG A 342 -6.82 -2.39 -13.42
N TYR A 343 -5.71 -2.94 -12.92
CA TYR A 343 -4.72 -2.23 -12.12
C TYR A 343 -3.73 -1.50 -13.05
N PRO A 344 -3.69 -0.16 -13.05
CA PRO A 344 -2.73 0.58 -13.85
C PRO A 344 -1.33 0.43 -13.27
N ARG A 345 -0.35 0.25 -14.15
CA ARG A 345 1.06 0.15 -13.78
C ARG A 345 1.75 1.43 -14.20
N VAL A 346 1.86 2.31 -13.22
CA VAL A 346 2.44 3.63 -13.40
C VAL A 346 3.96 3.53 -13.37
N ALA A 347 4.62 4.24 -14.27
CA ALA A 347 6.06 4.35 -14.30
C ALA A 347 6.45 5.70 -13.69
N ASP A 348 6.54 5.72 -12.37
CA ASP A 348 6.86 6.90 -11.57
C ASP A 348 8.36 7.17 -11.47
N ASP A 349 9.20 6.16 -11.67
CA ASP A 349 10.66 6.24 -11.65
C ASP A 349 11.30 5.44 -12.80
N THR A 350 12.52 5.81 -13.21
CA THR A 350 13.30 5.09 -14.22
C THR A 350 14.20 4.00 -13.62
N ASN A 351 14.47 4.08 -12.31
CA ASN A 351 15.26 3.15 -11.55
C ASN A 351 14.53 1.79 -11.44
N PRO A 352 15.15 0.69 -11.90
CA PRO A 352 14.49 -0.61 -11.95
C PRO A 352 14.09 -1.15 -10.57
N MET A 353 14.85 -0.83 -9.51
CA MET A 353 14.51 -1.24 -8.15
C MET A 353 13.30 -0.46 -7.62
N GLN A 354 13.24 0.86 -7.84
CA GLN A 354 12.09 1.66 -7.41
C GLN A 354 10.80 1.27 -8.14
N ARG A 355 10.91 0.91 -9.43
CA ARG A 355 9.78 0.44 -10.23
C ARG A 355 9.10 -0.81 -9.69
N LEU A 356 9.73 -1.61 -8.82
CA LEU A 356 9.05 -2.76 -8.22
C LEU A 356 7.81 -2.37 -7.39
N TRP A 357 7.77 -1.16 -6.83
CA TRP A 357 6.64 -0.67 -6.04
C TRP A 357 5.49 -0.08 -6.87
N SER A 358 5.71 0.26 -8.14
CA SER A 358 4.76 1.04 -8.95
C SER A 358 4.42 0.38 -10.29
N ASP A 359 5.36 -0.41 -10.80
CA ASP A 359 5.25 -1.19 -12.01
C ASP A 359 5.24 -2.70 -11.71
N GLY A 360 4.73 -3.49 -12.65
CA GLY A 360 4.48 -4.91 -12.47
C GLY A 360 3.15 -5.20 -11.76
N ALA A 361 2.69 -6.45 -11.89
CA ALA A 361 1.50 -6.95 -11.22
C ALA A 361 1.94 -7.94 -10.13
N TRP A 362 1.59 -7.65 -8.88
CA TRP A 362 2.10 -8.38 -7.73
C TRP A 362 0.96 -8.99 -6.92
N MET A 363 0.98 -10.31 -6.74
CA MET A 363 0.29 -10.96 -5.63
C MET A 363 1.07 -10.67 -4.35
N LYS A 364 0.38 -10.26 -3.29
CA LYS A 364 1.01 -9.94 -2.00
C LYS A 364 0.83 -11.09 -1.00
N ALA A 365 1.93 -11.67 -0.56
CA ALA A 365 1.94 -12.78 0.39
C ALA A 365 2.95 -12.50 1.51
N TYR A 366 2.96 -13.32 2.55
CA TYR A 366 4.06 -13.33 3.52
C TYR A 366 4.53 -14.76 3.78
N LEU A 367 5.84 -14.94 3.97
CA LEU A 367 6.45 -16.21 4.36
C LEU A 367 6.31 -16.45 5.86
N ALA A 368 6.32 -15.37 6.65
CA ALA A 368 6.06 -15.35 8.07
C ALA A 368 5.35 -14.06 8.47
N HIS A 369 4.52 -14.16 9.50
CA HIS A 369 4.02 -13.00 10.24
C HIS A 369 4.99 -12.68 11.37
N GLY A 370 5.17 -11.41 11.73
CA GLY A 370 6.12 -11.01 12.76
C GLY A 370 7.57 -10.94 12.26
N CYS A 371 8.45 -10.36 13.07
CA CYS A 371 9.88 -10.32 12.80
C CYS A 371 10.63 -11.34 13.67
N TYR A 372 11.41 -12.23 13.08
CA TYR A 372 12.21 -13.20 13.86
C TYR A 372 13.32 -12.54 14.70
N TRP A 373 13.68 -11.28 14.44
CA TRP A 373 14.67 -10.55 15.24
C TRP A 373 14.06 -9.83 16.44
N HIS A 374 12.99 -9.06 16.22
CA HIS A 374 12.19 -8.39 17.26
C HIS A 374 12.99 -7.56 18.31
N ARG A 375 14.20 -7.09 17.99
CA ARG A 375 15.07 -6.37 18.96
C ARG A 375 15.60 -5.03 18.49
N CYS A 376 15.19 -4.57 17.30
CA CYS A 376 15.57 -3.25 16.81
C CYS A 376 14.98 -2.18 17.73
N ALA A 377 15.80 -1.23 18.18
CA ALA A 377 15.40 -0.23 19.18
C ALA A 377 14.25 0.69 18.69
N PHE A 378 14.20 0.96 17.39
CA PHE A 378 13.28 1.89 16.74
C PHE A 378 12.01 1.24 16.18
N CYS A 379 11.97 -0.09 16.04
CA CYS A 379 10.77 -0.76 15.52
C CYS A 379 9.68 -0.80 16.60
N ASP A 380 8.41 -0.93 16.20
CA ASP A 380 7.27 -1.11 17.09
C ASP A 380 7.24 -2.51 17.73
N THR A 381 8.29 -2.82 18.49
CA THR A 381 8.53 -4.14 19.05
C THR A 381 7.37 -4.63 19.91
N THR A 382 6.55 -3.78 20.51
CA THR A 382 5.42 -4.28 21.33
C THR A 382 4.20 -4.70 20.50
N LEU A 383 4.09 -4.32 19.23
CA LEU A 383 2.94 -4.62 18.37
C LEU A 383 3.02 -6.03 17.75
N ASP A 384 1.87 -6.68 17.54
CA ASP A 384 1.77 -8.07 17.08
C ASP A 384 2.48 -8.32 15.74
N TYR A 385 2.42 -7.35 14.82
CA TYR A 385 3.05 -7.47 13.51
C TYR A 385 4.58 -7.52 13.56
N VAL A 386 5.21 -7.15 14.68
CA VAL A 386 6.64 -7.34 14.94
C VAL A 386 6.87 -8.48 15.95
N SER A 387 6.07 -8.54 17.01
CA SER A 387 6.29 -9.41 18.18
C SER A 387 5.85 -10.85 18.02
N SER A 388 4.82 -11.10 17.22
CA SER A 388 4.19 -12.41 17.14
C SER A 388 4.74 -13.23 15.99
N TYR A 389 6.04 -13.51 16.02
CA TYR A 389 6.69 -14.26 14.96
C TYR A 389 6.06 -15.66 14.76
N LYS A 390 5.53 -15.90 13.57
CA LYS A 390 4.90 -17.15 13.19
C LYS A 390 5.14 -17.44 11.71
N MET A 391 5.81 -18.56 11.46
CA MET A 391 6.01 -19.09 10.12
C MET A 391 4.70 -19.57 9.49
N THR A 392 4.54 -19.32 8.19
CA THR A 392 3.54 -20.00 7.37
C THR A 392 4.04 -21.39 6.95
N SER A 393 3.11 -22.26 6.54
CA SER A 393 3.47 -23.46 5.78
C SER A 393 3.85 -23.06 4.37
N ILE A 394 5.15 -23.05 4.06
CA ILE A 394 5.68 -22.63 2.76
C ILE A 394 5.14 -23.51 1.62
N GLU A 395 4.95 -24.81 1.85
CA GLU A 395 4.35 -25.72 0.87
C GLU A 395 2.89 -25.38 0.57
N ASN A 396 2.10 -25.12 1.61
CA ASN A 396 0.70 -24.73 1.43
C ASN A 396 0.60 -23.37 0.73
N LEU A 397 1.42 -22.40 1.15
CA LEU A 397 1.50 -21.08 0.53
C LEU A 397 1.87 -21.19 -0.94
N TYR A 398 2.92 -21.96 -1.27
CA TYR A 398 3.34 -22.18 -2.64
C TYR A 398 2.25 -22.82 -3.50
N LYS A 399 1.56 -23.85 -2.98
CA LYS A 399 0.44 -24.49 -3.68
C LYS A 399 -0.73 -23.52 -3.89
N GLY A 400 -1.04 -22.70 -2.89
CA GLY A 400 -2.05 -21.65 -2.98
C GLY A 400 -1.71 -20.64 -4.06
N LEU A 401 -0.51 -20.05 -4.02
CA LEU A 401 -0.02 -19.10 -5.01
C LEU A 401 0.08 -19.71 -6.42
N SER A 402 0.39 -21.01 -6.54
CA SER A 402 0.38 -21.71 -7.82
C SER A 402 -1.01 -21.85 -8.42
N SER A 403 -2.02 -22.07 -7.58
CA SER A 403 -3.41 -22.06 -8.02
C SER A 403 -3.83 -20.67 -8.50
N GLN A 404 -3.43 -19.62 -7.76
CA GLN A 404 -3.69 -18.22 -8.11
C GLN A 404 -2.97 -17.79 -9.40
N LEU A 405 -1.72 -18.24 -9.61
CA LEU A 405 -1.00 -18.06 -10.87
C LEU A 405 -1.74 -18.72 -12.03
N ASP A 406 -2.24 -19.95 -11.83
CA ASP A 406 -2.94 -20.67 -12.89
C ASP A 406 -4.30 -20.02 -13.23
N GLU A 407 -4.96 -19.38 -12.27
CA GLU A 407 -6.21 -18.63 -12.46
C GLU A 407 -5.98 -17.24 -13.09
N HIS A 408 -5.13 -16.42 -12.48
CA HIS A 408 -4.97 -15.00 -12.82
C HIS A 408 -3.81 -14.71 -13.78
N LYS A 409 -2.95 -15.70 -14.04
CA LYS A 409 -1.73 -15.57 -14.87
C LYS A 409 -0.71 -14.53 -14.37
N ILE A 410 -0.79 -14.16 -13.09
CA ILE A 410 0.14 -13.25 -12.44
C ILE A 410 1.32 -14.04 -11.86
N ARG A 411 2.53 -13.71 -12.33
CA ARG A 411 3.80 -14.35 -11.91
C ARG A 411 4.56 -13.57 -10.85
N GLY A 412 4.21 -12.30 -10.65
CA GLY A 412 4.84 -11.44 -9.67
C GLY A 412 4.33 -11.73 -8.26
N ILE A 413 5.23 -11.92 -7.30
CA ILE A 413 4.91 -11.99 -5.88
C ILE A 413 5.70 -10.93 -5.12
N HIS A 414 5.03 -10.09 -4.34
CA HIS A 414 5.66 -9.22 -3.37
C HIS A 414 5.44 -9.81 -1.99
N PHE A 415 6.53 -10.27 -1.36
CA PHE A 415 6.51 -10.72 0.02
C PHE A 415 6.57 -9.53 0.98
N VAL A 416 5.47 -9.33 1.71
CA VAL A 416 5.27 -8.18 2.62
C VAL A 416 5.73 -8.45 4.05
N ASP A 417 6.57 -9.48 4.25
CA ASP A 417 7.18 -9.78 5.55
C ASP A 417 7.91 -8.55 6.12
N GLU A 418 7.92 -8.42 7.45
CA GLU A 418 8.80 -7.47 8.14
C GLU A 418 10.28 -7.79 7.87
N ALA A 419 10.59 -9.08 7.77
CA ALA A 419 11.86 -9.60 7.28
C ALA A 419 11.65 -11.05 6.85
N MET A 420 11.75 -11.32 5.54
CA MET A 420 11.65 -12.67 5.00
C MET A 420 12.69 -13.58 5.67
N PRO A 421 12.27 -14.72 6.26
CA PRO A 421 13.20 -15.65 6.88
C PRO A 421 14.07 -16.35 5.81
N PRO A 422 15.41 -16.33 5.90
CA PRO A 422 16.28 -16.89 4.86
C PRO A 422 15.98 -18.36 4.52
N LYS A 423 15.66 -19.18 5.52
CA LYS A 423 15.26 -20.59 5.30
C LYS A 423 13.97 -20.73 4.50
N ALA A 424 13.01 -19.82 4.71
CA ALA A 424 11.75 -19.81 3.99
C ALA A 424 11.95 -19.40 2.54
N MET A 425 12.80 -18.40 2.30
CA MET A 425 13.17 -17.94 0.95
C MET A 425 13.81 -19.08 0.13
N VAL A 426 14.78 -19.79 0.69
CA VAL A 426 15.41 -20.95 0.04
C VAL A 426 14.38 -22.03 -0.27
N LYS A 427 13.51 -22.35 0.70
CA LYS A 427 12.47 -23.35 0.50
C LYS A 427 11.46 -22.96 -0.60
N PHE A 428 11.08 -21.69 -0.65
CA PHE A 428 10.21 -21.17 -1.70
C PHE A 428 10.89 -21.26 -3.08
N ALA A 429 12.18 -20.89 -3.17
CA ALA A 429 12.97 -21.02 -4.39
C ALA A 429 13.10 -22.48 -4.86
N ASP A 430 13.31 -23.42 -3.93
CA ASP A 430 13.38 -24.86 -4.22
C ASP A 430 12.07 -25.40 -4.80
N LEU A 431 10.93 -25.01 -4.22
CA LEU A 431 9.60 -25.34 -4.77
C LEU A 431 9.39 -24.72 -6.15
N ALA A 432 9.78 -23.45 -6.35
CA ALA A 432 9.70 -22.78 -7.65
C ALA A 432 10.48 -23.51 -8.75
N LEU A 433 11.70 -23.94 -8.43
CA LEU A 433 12.57 -24.69 -9.34
C LEU A 433 12.06 -26.11 -9.62
N SER A 434 11.67 -26.85 -8.57
CA SER A 434 11.24 -28.25 -8.70
C SER A 434 9.92 -28.41 -9.44
N GLU A 435 8.97 -27.48 -9.28
CA GLU A 435 7.71 -27.49 -10.01
C GLU A 435 7.75 -26.70 -11.33
N ASN A 436 8.92 -26.13 -11.69
CA ASN A 436 9.17 -25.36 -12.91
C ASN A 436 8.15 -24.22 -13.13
N LYS A 437 7.74 -23.56 -12.03
CA LYS A 437 6.88 -22.38 -12.09
C LYS A 437 7.77 -21.14 -12.11
N ASN A 438 7.78 -20.45 -13.24
CA ASN A 438 8.53 -19.21 -13.40
C ASN A 438 7.83 -18.05 -12.67
N TYR A 439 8.19 -17.85 -11.40
CA TYR A 439 7.81 -16.70 -10.58
C TYR A 439 8.87 -15.60 -10.65
N SER A 440 8.45 -14.38 -10.36
CA SER A 440 9.36 -13.28 -10.02
C SER A 440 8.93 -12.72 -8.68
N TRP A 441 9.82 -12.71 -7.70
CA TRP A 441 9.48 -12.30 -6.35
C TRP A 441 10.53 -11.43 -5.69
N TRP A 442 10.08 -10.60 -4.76
CA TRP A 442 10.91 -9.67 -4.01
C TRP A 442 10.24 -9.36 -2.66
N GLY A 443 11.00 -8.76 -1.75
CA GLY A 443 10.47 -8.36 -0.45
C GLY A 443 11.55 -7.87 0.51
N ASN A 444 11.14 -7.65 1.76
CA ASN A 444 12.04 -7.14 2.78
C ASN A 444 12.90 -8.26 3.38
N ILE A 445 14.17 -7.96 3.63
CA ILE A 445 15.11 -8.82 4.34
C ILE A 445 15.83 -8.03 5.44
N ARG A 446 16.55 -8.77 6.28
CA ARG A 446 17.65 -8.22 7.07
C ARG A 446 18.95 -8.65 6.41
N PHE A 447 19.92 -7.74 6.27
CA PHE A 447 21.24 -8.13 5.79
C PHE A 447 21.97 -8.96 6.86
N GLU A 448 22.16 -10.25 6.59
CA GLU A 448 22.68 -11.24 7.52
C GLU A 448 23.82 -12.07 6.92
N LYS A 449 24.66 -12.64 7.78
CA LYS A 449 25.84 -13.45 7.39
C LYS A 449 25.51 -14.69 6.56
N VAL A 450 24.26 -15.15 6.61
CA VAL A 450 23.81 -16.37 5.92
C VAL A 450 23.73 -16.19 4.41
N PHE A 451 23.60 -14.96 3.90
CA PHE A 451 23.52 -14.70 2.47
C PHE A 451 24.89 -14.83 1.81
N THR A 452 25.14 -16.01 1.25
CA THR A 452 26.30 -16.33 0.43
C THR A 452 25.99 -16.18 -1.05
N ARG A 453 27.04 -16.20 -1.88
CA ARG A 453 26.94 -16.22 -3.34
C ARG A 453 26.03 -17.34 -3.84
N ASP A 454 26.32 -18.58 -3.45
CA ASP A 454 25.56 -19.77 -3.88
C ASP A 454 24.09 -19.69 -3.48
N MET A 455 23.80 -19.17 -2.28
CA MET A 455 22.43 -18.99 -1.81
C MET A 455 21.69 -17.92 -2.64
N ALA A 456 22.36 -16.81 -2.98
CA ALA A 456 21.79 -15.78 -3.84
C ALA A 456 21.52 -16.29 -5.26
N ASP A 457 22.46 -17.02 -5.86
CA ASP A 457 22.29 -17.65 -7.19
C ASP A 457 21.13 -18.64 -7.19
N PHE A 458 21.03 -19.47 -6.15
CA PHE A 458 19.92 -20.43 -6.01
C PHE A 458 18.56 -19.72 -5.90
N MET A 459 18.46 -18.66 -5.09
CA MET A 459 17.23 -17.90 -4.95
C MET A 459 16.90 -17.12 -6.23
N ALA A 460 17.89 -16.57 -6.94
CA ALA A 460 17.71 -15.91 -8.22
C ALA A 460 17.16 -16.89 -9.27
N ALA A 461 17.71 -18.11 -9.33
CA ALA A 461 17.20 -19.17 -10.19
C ALA A 461 15.75 -19.55 -9.84
N GLY A 462 15.40 -19.52 -8.55
CA GLY A 462 14.03 -19.70 -8.05
C GLY A 462 13.12 -18.48 -8.18
N GLY A 463 13.59 -17.38 -8.79
CA GLY A 463 12.77 -16.22 -9.14
C GLY A 463 12.96 -14.98 -8.26
N LEU A 464 13.91 -14.94 -7.32
CA LEU A 464 14.21 -13.73 -6.56
C LEU A 464 14.82 -12.67 -7.48
N ILE A 465 14.17 -11.51 -7.59
CA ILE A 465 14.62 -10.41 -8.46
C ILE A 465 15.06 -9.16 -7.69
N GLY A 466 14.64 -9.02 -6.43
CA GLY A 466 14.93 -7.84 -5.65
C GLY A 466 14.80 -8.06 -4.15
N VAL A 467 15.60 -7.33 -3.38
CA VAL A 467 15.52 -7.31 -1.92
C VAL A 467 15.61 -5.88 -1.41
N SER A 468 14.80 -5.56 -0.41
CA SER A 468 14.91 -4.33 0.37
C SER A 468 15.37 -4.66 1.77
N GLY A 469 16.35 -3.94 2.31
CA GLY A 469 16.85 -4.21 3.65
C GLY A 469 17.38 -2.96 4.30
N GLY A 470 17.19 -2.82 5.61
CA GLY A 470 17.76 -1.67 6.31
C GLY A 470 19.26 -1.84 6.56
N ILE A 471 20.02 -0.79 6.26
CA ILE A 471 21.37 -0.57 6.76
C ILE A 471 21.30 0.37 8.00
N GLU A 472 20.34 1.28 8.00
CA GLU A 472 20.06 2.28 9.05
C GLU A 472 21.17 3.34 9.20
N ILE A 473 22.13 3.12 10.11
CA ILE A 473 23.27 4.01 10.34
C ILE A 473 24.53 3.24 9.97
N ALA A 474 25.24 3.71 8.94
CA ALA A 474 26.34 2.99 8.33
C ALA A 474 27.70 3.34 8.96
N THR A 475 27.75 3.44 10.29
CA THR A 475 28.96 3.57 11.10
C THR A 475 29.07 2.41 12.08
N GLY A 476 30.30 2.03 12.47
CA GLY A 476 30.51 0.90 13.39
C GLY A 476 29.77 1.08 14.73
N SER A 477 29.86 2.27 15.33
CA SER A 477 29.14 2.64 16.56
C SER A 477 27.62 2.79 16.35
N GLY A 478 27.17 3.19 15.17
CA GLY A 478 25.75 3.35 14.82
C GLY A 478 25.00 2.03 14.65
N LEU A 479 25.64 0.99 14.10
CA LEU A 479 25.02 -0.34 13.98
C LEU A 479 24.80 -0.99 15.35
N ASP A 480 25.73 -0.78 16.29
CA ASP A 480 25.65 -1.29 17.66
C ASP A 480 24.54 -0.56 18.46
N SER A 481 24.39 0.76 18.31
CA SER A 481 23.40 1.56 19.04
C SER A 481 21.95 1.23 18.67
N ILE A 482 21.74 0.77 17.43
CA ILE A 482 20.41 0.37 16.92
C ILE A 482 20.02 -1.05 17.39
N SER A 483 20.97 -1.84 17.90
CA SER A 483 20.76 -3.25 18.30
C SER A 483 20.26 -4.13 17.13
N LYS A 484 20.73 -3.86 15.90
CA LYS A 484 20.33 -4.65 14.72
C LYS A 484 21.02 -6.00 14.66
N GLY A 485 22.14 -6.19 15.35
CA GLY A 485 22.86 -7.47 15.39
C GLY A 485 23.48 -7.88 14.05
N THR A 486 23.76 -6.91 13.18
CA THR A 486 24.50 -7.09 11.93
C THR A 486 25.73 -6.19 11.95
N ASP A 487 26.73 -6.49 11.12
CA ASP A 487 27.96 -5.71 10.97
C ASP A 487 28.17 -5.30 9.51
N ILE A 488 28.91 -4.22 9.29
CA ILE A 488 29.09 -3.65 7.95
C ILE A 488 29.70 -4.64 6.95
N ASN A 489 30.58 -5.53 7.42
CA ASN A 489 31.18 -6.56 6.58
C ASN A 489 30.13 -7.58 6.10
N SER A 490 29.18 -7.92 6.96
CA SER A 490 28.06 -8.83 6.63
C SER A 490 27.10 -8.19 5.64
N ILE A 491 26.80 -6.89 5.82
CA ILE A 491 26.00 -6.11 4.88
C ILE A 491 26.66 -6.11 3.51
N VAL A 492 27.93 -5.70 3.43
CA VAL A 492 28.69 -5.64 2.17
C VAL A 492 28.72 -7.02 1.50
N LYS A 493 29.00 -8.10 2.23
CA LYS A 493 29.01 -9.47 1.68
C LYS A 493 27.66 -9.90 1.13
N ALA A 494 26.57 -9.59 1.84
CA ALA A 494 25.23 -9.91 1.38
C ALA A 494 24.89 -9.11 0.11
N CYS A 495 25.19 -7.81 0.07
CA CYS A 495 25.00 -6.98 -1.13
C CYS A 495 25.81 -7.50 -2.31
N CYS A 496 27.10 -7.85 -2.11
CA CYS A 496 27.92 -8.49 -3.15
C CYS A 496 27.25 -9.74 -3.70
N ALA A 497 26.82 -10.65 -2.81
CA ALA A 497 26.18 -11.91 -3.20
C ALA A 497 24.93 -11.68 -4.06
N PHE A 498 24.06 -10.75 -3.65
CA PHE A 498 22.85 -10.39 -4.41
C PHE A 498 23.16 -9.73 -5.75
N LYS A 499 24.04 -8.73 -5.76
CA LYS A 499 24.37 -7.96 -6.97
C LYS A 499 25.04 -8.80 -8.04
N GLU A 500 26.00 -9.64 -7.64
CA GLU A 500 26.62 -10.57 -8.57
C GLU A 500 25.56 -11.55 -9.16
N ALA A 501 24.42 -11.78 -8.48
CA ALA A 501 23.38 -12.75 -8.86
C ALA A 501 22.31 -12.10 -9.75
N GLY A 502 22.48 -10.82 -10.06
CA GLY A 502 21.49 -10.02 -10.79
C GLY A 502 20.28 -9.63 -9.94
N ILE A 503 20.32 -9.80 -8.62
CA ILE A 503 19.26 -9.40 -7.71
C ILE A 503 19.41 -7.90 -7.42
N LEU A 504 18.32 -7.15 -7.55
CA LEU A 504 18.27 -5.73 -7.22
C LEU A 504 18.32 -5.52 -5.69
N VAL A 505 19.01 -4.48 -5.23
CA VAL A 505 19.20 -4.21 -3.80
C VAL A 505 18.77 -2.78 -3.47
N HIS A 506 17.81 -2.66 -2.55
CA HIS A 506 17.39 -1.39 -1.95
C HIS A 506 17.83 -1.30 -0.49
N ALA A 507 18.37 -0.15 -0.09
CA ALA A 507 18.75 0.11 1.30
C ALA A 507 17.77 1.08 2.00
N TYR A 508 17.34 0.74 3.21
CA TYR A 508 16.77 1.72 4.14
C TYR A 508 17.87 2.31 5.03
N MET A 509 17.91 3.64 5.08
CA MET A 509 18.85 4.41 5.90
C MET A 509 18.06 5.38 6.79
N ILE A 510 18.60 5.67 7.97
CA ILE A 510 18.03 6.61 8.94
C ILE A 510 19.08 7.68 9.25
N TYR A 511 18.65 8.93 9.42
CA TYR A 511 19.47 10.00 10.00
C TYR A 511 18.71 10.78 11.08
N GLY A 512 19.46 11.48 11.93
CA GLY A 512 18.91 12.18 13.09
C GLY A 512 18.45 11.21 14.19
N TYR A 513 19.08 10.04 14.28
CA TYR A 513 18.81 9.09 15.35
C TYR A 513 19.29 9.65 16.70
N PHE A 514 18.71 9.14 17.80
CA PHE A 514 19.04 9.63 19.14
C PHE A 514 20.54 9.46 19.44
N GLY A 515 21.22 10.57 19.73
CA GLY A 515 22.66 10.60 20.01
C GLY A 515 23.57 10.56 18.77
N GLU A 516 23.01 10.59 17.55
CA GLU A 516 23.80 10.67 16.31
C GLU A 516 24.46 12.06 16.18
N THR A 517 25.77 12.09 15.96
CA THR A 517 26.51 13.34 15.71
C THR A 517 26.45 13.72 14.23
N GLU A 518 26.72 14.99 13.91
CA GLU A 518 26.86 15.44 12.51
C GLU A 518 27.91 14.61 11.76
N GLN A 519 29.01 14.23 12.43
CA GLN A 519 30.05 13.40 11.85
C GLN A 519 29.56 11.97 11.55
N ASP A 520 28.67 11.40 12.36
CA ASP A 520 28.08 10.08 12.09
C ASP A 520 27.21 10.10 10.84
N THR A 521 26.45 11.17 10.64
CA THR A 521 25.66 11.38 9.42
C THR A 521 26.58 11.54 8.20
N ILE A 522 27.63 12.36 8.29
CA ILE A 522 28.63 12.52 7.20
C ILE A 522 29.30 11.18 6.87
N ASN A 523 29.70 10.42 7.89
CA ASN A 523 30.31 9.11 7.68
C ASN A 523 29.34 8.13 7.02
N SER A 524 28.06 8.15 7.42
CA SER A 524 27.01 7.33 6.79
C SER A 524 26.78 7.70 5.33
N MET A 525 26.84 9.00 4.98
CA MET A 525 26.82 9.46 3.58
C MET A 525 27.98 8.90 2.77
N GLU A 526 29.19 8.99 3.31
CA GLU A 526 30.37 8.51 2.60
C GLU A 526 30.32 6.99 2.40
N THR A 527 29.88 6.24 3.41
CA THR A 527 29.64 4.80 3.26
C THR A 527 28.60 4.52 2.17
N LEU A 528 27.47 5.22 2.17
CA LEU A 528 26.43 5.05 1.15
C LEU A 528 26.97 5.37 -0.25
N ARG A 529 27.73 6.46 -0.40
CA ARG A 529 28.37 6.84 -1.66
C ARG A 529 29.33 5.75 -2.15
N GLN A 530 30.11 5.14 -1.26
CA GLN A 530 31.00 4.03 -1.58
C GLN A 530 30.23 2.77 -2.01
N LEU A 531 29.11 2.43 -1.35
CA LEU A 531 28.25 1.31 -1.75
C LEU A 531 27.69 1.50 -3.16
N TYR A 532 27.23 2.71 -3.49
CA TYR A 532 26.80 3.05 -4.86
C TYR A 532 27.94 2.99 -5.87
N ALA A 533 29.10 3.58 -5.54
CA ALA A 533 30.27 3.57 -6.42
C ALA A 533 30.78 2.15 -6.71
N ALA A 534 30.63 1.24 -5.75
CA ALA A 534 30.94 -0.19 -5.90
C ALA A 534 29.82 -1.00 -6.58
N GLY A 535 28.70 -0.38 -6.94
CA GLY A 535 27.56 -1.06 -7.57
C GLY A 535 26.81 -2.02 -6.64
N LEU A 536 26.93 -1.82 -5.32
CA LEU A 536 26.34 -2.71 -4.30
C LEU A 536 24.86 -2.43 -4.01
N LEU A 537 24.36 -1.26 -4.41
CA LEU A 537 22.97 -0.82 -4.21
C LEU A 537 22.41 -0.26 -5.53
N ASP A 538 21.14 -0.53 -5.79
CA ASP A 538 20.39 0.04 -6.91
C ASP A 538 19.59 1.26 -6.51
N SER A 539 19.08 1.28 -5.28
CA SER A 539 18.38 2.43 -4.72
C SER A 539 18.48 2.47 -3.18
N CYS A 540 18.14 3.61 -2.61
CA CYS A 540 18.18 3.84 -1.17
C CYS A 540 17.06 4.81 -0.79
N PHE A 541 16.39 4.56 0.33
CA PHE A 541 15.51 5.52 0.95
C PHE A 541 16.13 5.97 2.29
N TRP A 542 16.61 7.22 2.30
CA TRP A 542 17.23 7.81 3.48
C TRP A 542 16.29 8.83 4.11
N HIS A 543 15.77 8.49 5.28
CA HIS A 543 14.73 9.26 5.93
C HIS A 543 15.14 9.70 7.34
N LYS A 544 14.54 10.81 7.78
CA LYS A 544 14.72 11.28 9.15
C LYS A 544 14.09 10.27 10.11
N PHE A 545 14.79 9.96 11.19
CA PHE A 545 14.25 9.15 12.27
C PHE A 545 12.95 9.77 12.80
N VAL A 546 11.91 8.92 12.89
CA VAL A 546 10.64 9.26 13.53
C VAL A 546 10.46 8.32 14.71
N LEU A 547 10.29 8.90 15.90
CA LEU A 547 10.09 8.15 17.13
C LEU A 547 8.69 7.55 17.16
N THR A 548 8.58 6.23 17.09
CA THR A 548 7.28 5.54 17.16
C THR A 548 6.94 5.18 18.60
N ARG A 549 5.65 5.24 18.94
CA ARG A 549 5.14 5.07 20.32
C ARG A 549 5.35 3.67 20.90
N HIS A 550 5.46 2.66 20.04
CA HIS A 550 5.52 1.25 20.44
C HIS A 550 6.95 0.68 20.36
N SER A 551 7.93 1.57 20.18
CA SER A 551 9.35 1.23 20.12
C SER A 551 9.99 1.15 21.50
N ARG A 552 11.06 0.34 21.61
CA ARG A 552 11.84 0.23 22.84
C ARG A 552 12.43 1.58 23.24
N ILE A 553 12.95 2.33 22.27
CA ILE A 553 13.55 3.64 22.52
C ILE A 553 12.54 4.67 23.05
N TYR A 554 11.26 4.58 22.67
CA TYR A 554 10.21 5.43 23.26
C TYR A 554 9.98 5.11 24.73
N SER A 555 9.96 3.81 25.09
CA SER A 555 9.87 3.38 26.49
C SER A 555 11.07 3.85 27.31
N GLU A 556 12.29 3.64 26.79
CA GLU A 556 13.54 4.11 27.42
C GLU A 556 13.51 5.64 27.61
N TRP A 557 13.16 6.40 26.56
CA TRP A 557 13.04 7.86 26.63
C TRP A 557 12.03 8.35 27.68
N LYS A 558 10.91 7.63 27.86
CA LYS A 558 9.92 7.96 28.90
C LYS A 558 10.43 7.69 30.33
N GLU A 559 11.32 6.72 30.49
CA GLU A 559 11.85 6.31 31.79
C GLU A 559 12.99 7.21 32.27
N GLY A 560 13.63 7.95 31.35
CA GLY A 560 14.77 8.85 31.62
C GLY A 560 16.10 8.15 31.42
#